data_AF-A0A942A130-F1
#
_entry.id   AF-A0A942A130-F1
#
_cell.length_a   1.000
_cell.length_b   1.000
_cell.length_c   1.000
_cell.angle_alpha   90.00
_cell.angle_beta   90.00
_cell.angle_gamma   90.00
#
_symmetry.space_group_name_H-M   'P 1'
#
loop_
_entity.id
_entity.type
_entity.pdbx_description
1 polymer ?
#
loop_
_entity_poly.entity_id
_entity_poly.type
_entity_poly.pdbx_seq_one_letter_code
_entity_poly.pdbx_strand_id
1 'polypeptide(L)'
;MKGKNFFVAGILVVAMFIAGTSVGIASDQDICKEQIKHYQLMKMNDGLLPGDEFNPYDYKGVEAAAKAALENEGKREHNDKNHEAISKLVATHLEHIVTAAGAAKEGAVESVGHSMRFLYLSCKACHKVYRTEMRLRP
;
A
#
# COMPACT_ATOMS: atom_id res chain seq x y z
N MET A 1 2.99 46.90 -21.08
CA MET A 1 3.09 45.48 -21.51
C MET A 1 3.56 44.53 -20.39
N LYS A 2 3.19 44.73 -19.11
CA LYS A 2 3.62 43.86 -17.99
C LYS A 2 2.57 42.84 -17.51
N GLY A 3 1.30 42.95 -17.94
CA GLY A 3 0.22 42.06 -17.50
C GLY A 3 0.00 40.79 -18.35
N LYS A 4 0.52 40.72 -19.58
CA LYS A 4 0.32 39.56 -20.46
C LYS A 4 1.18 38.34 -20.08
N ASN A 5 2.34 38.56 -19.45
CA ASN A 5 3.27 37.47 -19.10
C ASN A 5 2.89 36.76 -17.79
N PHE A 6 2.19 37.44 -16.88
CA PHE A 6 1.71 36.85 -15.62
C PHE A 6 0.57 35.85 -15.84
N PHE A 7 -0.33 36.14 -16.79
CA PHE A 7 -1.46 35.27 -17.09
C PHE A 7 -1.02 33.96 -17.76
N VAL A 8 -0.05 34.02 -18.68
CA VAL A 8 0.51 32.83 -19.34
C VAL A 8 1.36 32.00 -18.38
N ALA A 9 2.16 32.64 -17.52
CA ALA A 9 2.91 31.95 -16.47
C ALA A 9 1.98 31.27 -15.44
N GLY A 10 0.88 31.93 -15.06
CA GLY A 10 -0.14 31.34 -14.17
C GLY A 10 -0.84 30.12 -14.78
N ILE A 11 -1.21 30.17 -16.06
CA ILE A 11 -1.82 29.03 -16.76
C ILE A 11 -0.86 27.85 -16.87
N LEU A 12 0.43 28.09 -17.16
CA LEU A 12 1.44 27.02 -17.22
C LEU A 12 1.65 26.35 -15.87
N VAL A 13 1.70 27.12 -14.78
CA VAL A 13 1.84 26.58 -13.41
C VAL A 13 0.61 25.75 -13.03
N VAL A 14 -0.60 26.25 -13.31
CA VAL A 14 -1.84 25.52 -13.02
C VAL A 14 -1.95 24.24 -13.87
N ALA A 15 -1.58 24.30 -15.16
CA ALA A 15 -1.56 23.13 -16.04
C ALA A 15 -0.54 22.06 -15.59
N MET A 16 0.65 22.47 -15.16
CA MET A 16 1.64 21.55 -14.58
C MET A 16 1.16 20.94 -13.26
N PHE A 17 0.45 21.71 -12.43
CA PHE A 17 -0.12 21.20 -11.17
C PHE A 17 -1.24 20.17 -11.42
N ILE A 18 -2.10 20.41 -12.41
CA ILE A 18 -3.18 19.49 -12.82
C ILE A 18 -2.60 18.24 -13.50
N ALA A 19 -1.56 18.39 -14.32
CA ALA A 19 -0.87 17.25 -14.93
C ALA A 19 -0.17 16.39 -13.86
N GLY A 20 0.50 16.99 -12.88
CA GLY A 20 1.13 16.26 -11.78
C GLY A 20 0.15 15.47 -10.93
N THR A 21 -1.00 16.06 -10.57
CA THR A 21 -2.02 15.35 -9.77
C THR A 21 -2.71 14.23 -10.54
N SER A 22 -2.91 14.38 -11.85
CA SER A 22 -3.52 13.33 -12.69
C SER A 22 -2.60 12.14 -12.96
N VAL A 23 -1.28 12.36 -13.09
CA VAL A 23 -0.29 11.28 -13.23
C VAL A 23 -0.19 10.46 -11.93
N GLY A 24 -0.16 11.11 -10.76
CA GLY A 24 -0.14 10.43 -9.46
C GLY A 24 -1.41 9.60 -9.17
N ILE A 25 -2.56 10.02 -9.70
CA ILE A 25 -3.84 9.28 -9.55
C ILE A 25 -3.85 8.00 -10.39
N ALA A 26 -3.28 8.04 -11.59
CA ALA A 26 -3.18 6.89 -12.49
C ALA A 26 -2.17 5.86 -11.97
N SER A 27 -1.01 6.29 -11.47
CA SER A 27 -0.01 5.41 -10.86
C SER A 27 -0.55 4.73 -9.60
N ASP A 28 -1.28 5.45 -8.74
CA ASP A 28 -1.86 4.86 -7.52
C ASP A 28 -2.86 3.74 -7.83
N GLN A 29 -3.62 3.86 -8.91
CA GLN A 29 -4.61 2.85 -9.28
C GLN A 29 -3.95 1.53 -9.70
N ASP A 30 -2.88 1.59 -10.47
CA ASP A 30 -2.14 0.39 -10.89
C ASP A 30 -1.42 -0.25 -9.71
N ILE A 31 -0.80 0.55 -8.84
CA ILE A 31 -0.17 0.06 -7.61
C ILE A 31 -1.21 -0.63 -6.74
N CYS A 32 -2.37 -0.01 -6.47
CA CYS A 32 -3.40 -0.62 -5.63
C CYS A 32 -4.04 -1.87 -6.27
N LYS A 33 -4.12 -1.94 -7.61
CA LYS A 33 -4.61 -3.12 -8.33
C LYS A 33 -3.66 -4.31 -8.21
N GLU A 34 -2.36 -4.06 -8.12
CA GLU A 34 -1.38 -5.12 -7.82
C GLU A 34 -1.38 -5.45 -6.32
N GLN A 35 -1.46 -4.44 -5.46
CA GLN A 35 -1.41 -4.59 -4.00
C GLN A 35 -2.52 -5.49 -3.45
N ILE A 36 -3.73 -5.38 -3.99
CA ILE A 36 -4.85 -6.23 -3.57
C ILE A 36 -4.56 -7.72 -3.83
N LYS A 37 -3.83 -8.06 -4.88
CA LYS A 37 -3.49 -9.46 -5.18
C LYS A 37 -2.58 -10.03 -4.09
N HIS A 38 -1.52 -9.31 -3.74
CA HIS A 38 -0.60 -9.72 -2.69
C HIS A 38 -1.26 -9.73 -1.31
N TYR A 39 -2.10 -8.73 -1.01
CA TYR A 39 -2.88 -8.70 0.21
C TYR A 39 -3.78 -9.93 0.34
N GLN A 40 -4.47 -10.34 -0.74
CA GLN A 40 -5.31 -11.54 -0.73
C GLN A 40 -4.50 -12.81 -0.50
N LEU A 41 -3.32 -12.95 -1.12
CA LEU A 41 -2.42 -14.08 -0.88
C LEU A 41 -2.02 -14.21 0.60
N MET A 42 -1.68 -13.10 1.25
CA MET A 42 -1.41 -13.08 2.69
C MET A 42 -2.68 -13.38 3.51
N LYS A 43 -3.81 -12.77 3.13
CA LYS A 43 -5.08 -12.88 3.88
C LYS A 43 -5.68 -14.28 3.84
N MET A 44 -5.44 -15.07 2.80
CA MET A 44 -5.87 -16.48 2.73
C MET A 44 -5.23 -17.36 3.82
N ASN A 45 -4.12 -16.92 4.41
CA ASN A 45 -3.45 -17.61 5.51
C ASN A 45 -3.93 -17.13 6.90
N ASP A 46 -4.80 -16.10 6.95
CA ASP A 46 -5.27 -15.56 8.21
C ASP A 46 -6.19 -16.55 8.93
N GLY A 47 -5.89 -16.82 10.20
CA GLY A 47 -6.60 -17.83 11.01
C GLY A 47 -6.12 -19.26 10.81
N LEU A 48 -5.16 -19.53 9.92
CA LEU A 48 -4.51 -20.84 9.82
C LEU A 48 -3.47 -21.01 10.91
N LEU A 49 -3.30 -22.25 11.38
CA LEU A 49 -2.28 -22.60 12.35
C LEU A 49 -1.13 -23.36 11.66
N PRO A 50 0.12 -23.25 12.14
CA PRO A 50 1.27 -23.91 11.52
C PRO A 50 1.17 -25.44 11.52
N GLY A 51 0.47 -26.01 12.50
CA GLY A 51 0.31 -27.45 12.67
C GLY A 51 -1.05 -28.01 12.21
N ASP A 52 -1.83 -27.24 11.45
CA ASP A 52 -3.07 -27.74 10.86
C ASP A 52 -2.76 -28.84 9.82
N GLU A 53 -3.38 -30.01 9.97
CA GLU A 53 -3.11 -31.20 9.14
C GLU A 53 -3.63 -31.05 7.70
N PHE A 54 -4.67 -30.25 7.48
CA PHE A 54 -5.34 -30.11 6.18
C PHE A 54 -4.95 -28.83 5.46
N ASN A 55 -4.64 -27.76 6.20
CA ASN A 55 -4.25 -26.48 5.62
C ASN A 55 -3.27 -25.71 6.53
N PRO A 56 -2.00 -26.15 6.60
CA PRO A 56 -1.01 -25.49 7.43
C PRO A 56 -0.72 -24.07 6.93
N TYR A 57 -0.37 -23.18 7.86
CA TYR A 57 0.02 -21.81 7.55
C TYR A 57 1.22 -21.76 6.58
N ASP A 58 1.08 -21.10 5.43
CA ASP A 58 2.14 -20.98 4.43
C ASP A 58 3.05 -19.76 4.69
N TYR A 59 4.04 -19.94 5.56
CA TYR A 59 5.03 -18.90 5.86
C TYR A 59 5.74 -18.37 4.62
N LYS A 60 6.12 -19.25 3.69
CA LYS A 60 6.91 -18.87 2.50
C LYS A 60 6.06 -18.08 1.52
N GLY A 61 4.83 -18.50 1.28
CA GLY A 61 3.89 -17.78 0.44
C GLY A 61 3.54 -16.41 1.02
N VAL A 62 3.33 -16.32 2.33
CA VAL A 62 3.09 -15.04 3.03
C VAL A 62 4.30 -14.12 2.91
N GLU A 63 5.51 -14.60 3.19
CA GLU A 63 6.73 -13.81 3.07
C GLU A 63 6.95 -13.31 1.64
N ALA A 64 6.78 -14.18 0.64
CA ALA A 64 6.93 -13.84 -0.77
C ALA A 64 5.89 -12.79 -1.21
N ALA A 65 4.63 -12.96 -0.80
CA ALA A 65 3.57 -11.99 -1.09
C ALA A 65 3.85 -10.63 -0.43
N ALA A 66 4.33 -10.62 0.82
CA ALA A 66 4.70 -9.39 1.51
C ALA A 66 5.88 -8.67 0.85
N LYS A 67 6.91 -9.41 0.41
CA LYS A 67 8.05 -8.86 -0.35
C LYS A 67 7.61 -8.23 -1.67
N ALA A 68 6.74 -8.92 -2.42
CA ALA A 68 6.21 -8.39 -3.68
C ALA A 68 5.34 -7.14 -3.46
N ALA A 69 4.51 -7.15 -2.42
CA ALA A 69 3.75 -5.98 -2.01
C ALA A 69 4.65 -4.79 -1.59
N LEU A 70 5.78 -5.06 -0.93
CA LEU A 70 6.73 -4.02 -0.54
C LEU A 70 7.44 -3.42 -1.76
N GLU A 71 7.87 -4.26 -2.71
CA GLU A 71 8.46 -3.79 -3.96
C GLU A 71 7.45 -2.94 -4.77
N ASN A 72 6.19 -3.37 -4.81
CA ASN A 72 5.14 -2.63 -5.49
C ASN A 72 4.84 -1.28 -4.81
N GLU A 73 4.77 -1.25 -3.48
CA GLU A 73 4.57 0.00 -2.72
C GLU A 73 5.76 0.96 -2.91
N GLY A 74 6.99 0.44 -3.06
CA GLY A 74 8.19 1.24 -3.36
C GLY A 74 8.16 1.96 -4.71
N LYS A 75 7.20 1.64 -5.60
CA LYS A 75 6.97 2.33 -6.88
C LYS A 75 6.04 3.55 -6.73
N ARG A 76 5.46 3.77 -5.54
CA ARG A 76 4.48 4.82 -5.31
C ARG A 76 5.12 6.19 -5.29
N GLU A 77 4.61 7.07 -6.14
CA GLU A 77 4.92 8.50 -6.09
C GLU A 77 4.00 9.22 -5.11
N HIS A 78 4.49 10.28 -4.48
CA HIS A 78 3.77 10.98 -3.42
C HIS A 78 3.40 12.40 -3.82
N ASN A 79 2.09 12.69 -3.79
CA ASN A 79 1.55 14.00 -4.12
C ASN A 79 1.74 15.01 -2.96
N ASP A 80 1.86 14.52 -1.72
CA ASP A 80 2.10 15.32 -0.53
C ASP A 80 2.70 14.49 0.63
N LYS A 81 3.07 15.17 1.72
CA LYS A 81 3.70 14.57 2.91
C LYS A 81 2.81 13.59 3.66
N ASN A 82 1.50 13.78 3.66
CA ASN A 82 0.58 12.85 4.29
C ASN A 82 0.48 11.57 3.45
N HIS A 83 0.50 11.69 2.12
CA HIS A 83 0.53 10.53 1.22
C HIS A 83 1.79 9.71 1.44
N GLU A 84 2.95 10.38 1.50
CA GLU A 84 4.23 9.74 1.84
C GLU A 84 4.17 9.07 3.22
N ALA A 85 3.66 9.75 4.24
CA ALA A 85 3.59 9.20 5.60
C ALA A 85 2.70 7.96 5.67
N ILE A 86 1.55 7.96 4.99
CA ILE A 86 0.66 6.78 4.93
C ILE A 86 1.32 5.64 4.16
N SER A 87 1.99 5.91 3.04
CA SER A 87 2.73 4.91 2.28
C SER A 87 3.85 4.27 3.12
N LYS A 88 4.55 5.07 3.94
CA LYS A 88 5.52 4.56 4.92
C LYS A 88 4.89 3.62 5.95
N LEU A 89 3.68 3.89 6.43
CA LEU A 89 2.96 2.98 7.33
C LEU A 89 2.65 1.65 6.64
N VAL A 90 2.18 1.69 5.38
CA VAL A 90 1.95 0.49 4.56
C VAL A 90 3.25 -0.32 4.44
N ALA A 91 4.35 0.31 4.04
CA ALA A 91 5.66 -0.34 3.91
C ALA A 91 6.16 -0.93 5.25
N THR A 92 6.04 -0.18 6.35
CA THR A 92 6.47 -0.65 7.69
C THR A 92 5.74 -1.93 8.10
N HIS A 93 4.41 -1.98 7.90
CA HIS A 93 3.65 -3.17 8.25
C HIS A 93 3.93 -4.36 7.32
N LEU A 94 4.26 -4.11 6.05
CA LEU A 94 4.75 -5.14 5.14
C LEU A 94 6.11 -5.70 5.59
N GLU A 95 7.05 -4.84 5.99
CA GLU A 95 8.36 -5.27 6.52
C GLU A 95 8.22 -6.12 7.79
N HIS A 96 7.29 -5.77 8.68
CA HIS A 96 6.97 -6.58 9.85
C HIS A 96 6.43 -7.97 9.47
N ILE A 97 5.58 -8.04 8.43
CA ILE A 97 5.08 -9.32 7.91
C ILE A 97 6.22 -10.14 7.32
N VAL A 98 7.08 -9.54 6.48
CA VAL A 98 8.27 -10.21 5.91
C VAL A 98 9.15 -10.79 7.02
N THR A 99 9.43 -9.98 8.05
CA THR A 99 10.28 -10.39 9.18
C THR A 99 9.66 -11.52 9.98
N ALA A 100 8.37 -11.42 10.31
CA ALA A 100 7.69 -12.44 11.10
C ALA A 100 7.54 -13.76 10.32
N ALA A 101 7.08 -13.69 9.07
CA ALA A 101 6.89 -14.86 8.22
C ALA A 101 8.21 -15.56 7.90
N GLY A 102 9.26 -14.81 7.55
CA GLY A 102 10.58 -15.38 7.24
C GLY A 102 11.30 -15.99 8.44
N ALA A 103 10.99 -15.55 9.67
CA ALA A 103 11.53 -16.18 10.88
C ALA A 103 10.89 -17.54 11.18
N ALA A 104 9.63 -17.76 10.76
CA ALA A 104 8.86 -19.00 10.94
C ALA A 104 8.96 -19.61 12.36
N LYS A 105 9.00 -18.75 13.38
CA LYS A 105 9.15 -19.14 14.80
C LYS A 105 7.81 -19.17 15.54
N GLU A 106 7.81 -19.70 16.76
CA GLU A 106 6.65 -19.60 17.65
C GLU A 106 6.21 -18.14 17.81
N GLY A 107 4.90 -17.88 17.69
CA GLY A 107 4.33 -16.52 17.70
C GLY A 107 4.38 -15.77 16.36
N ALA A 108 4.94 -16.38 15.30
CA ALA A 108 5.06 -15.72 14.00
C ALA A 108 3.70 -15.49 13.33
N VAL A 109 2.77 -16.45 13.43
CA VAL A 109 1.41 -16.31 12.85
C VAL A 109 0.67 -15.13 13.48
N GLU A 110 0.73 -15.00 14.81
CA GLU A 110 0.11 -13.92 15.57
C GLU A 110 0.76 -12.57 15.22
N SER A 111 2.08 -12.55 15.04
CA SER A 111 2.83 -11.35 14.64
C SER A 111 2.48 -10.90 13.22
N VAL A 112 2.32 -11.85 12.28
CA VAL A 112 1.82 -11.57 10.94
C VAL A 112 0.38 -11.07 11.00
N GLY A 113 -0.52 -11.76 11.72
CA GLY A 113 -1.92 -11.37 11.85
C GLY A 113 -2.09 -9.97 12.45
N HIS A 114 -1.30 -9.64 13.47
CA HIS A 114 -1.22 -8.29 14.03
C HIS A 114 -0.81 -7.26 12.97
N SER A 115 0.28 -7.52 12.25
CA SER A 115 0.79 -6.61 11.22
C SER A 115 -0.18 -6.47 10.03
N MET A 116 -0.86 -7.55 9.64
CA MET A 116 -1.91 -7.56 8.62
C MET A 116 -3.09 -6.64 9.00
N ARG A 117 -3.47 -6.61 10.29
CA ARG A 117 -4.51 -5.68 10.76
C ARG A 117 -4.08 -4.22 10.56
N PHE A 118 -2.84 -3.87 10.88
CA PHE A 118 -2.36 -2.51 10.69
C PHE A 118 -2.08 -2.15 9.23
N LEU A 119 -1.68 -3.11 8.41
CA LEU A 119 -1.63 -2.97 6.96
C LEU A 119 -3.00 -2.60 6.40
N TYR A 120 -4.05 -3.36 6.77
CA TYR A 120 -5.45 -3.05 6.39
C TYR A 120 -5.85 -1.62 6.78
N LEU A 121 -5.53 -1.20 8.01
CA LEU A 121 -5.86 0.14 8.49
C LEU A 121 -5.11 1.23 7.72
N SER A 122 -3.86 0.98 7.35
CA SER A 122 -3.03 1.91 6.58
C SER A 122 -3.53 2.08 5.15
N CYS A 123 -3.86 0.98 4.46
CA CYS A 123 -4.51 1.04 3.14
C CYS A 123 -5.83 1.81 3.21
N LYS A 124 -6.66 1.51 4.21
CA LYS A 124 -7.95 2.18 4.42
C LYS A 124 -7.80 3.67 4.74
N ALA A 125 -6.73 4.07 5.43
CA ALA A 125 -6.44 5.48 5.70
C ALA A 125 -6.19 6.23 4.39
N CYS A 126 -5.34 5.70 3.50
CA CYS A 126 -5.11 6.28 2.17
C CYS A 126 -6.43 6.40 1.39
N HIS A 127 -7.22 5.33 1.32
CA HIS A 127 -8.51 5.32 0.63
C HIS A 127 -9.48 6.38 1.17
N LYS A 128 -9.54 6.57 2.49
CA LYS A 128 -10.44 7.54 3.10
C LYS A 128 -10.00 8.99 2.94
N VAL A 129 -8.70 9.25 2.82
CA VAL A 129 -8.16 10.61 2.69
C VAL A 129 -8.16 11.05 1.23
N TYR A 130 -7.73 10.18 0.32
CA TYR A 130 -7.49 10.54 -1.08
C TYR A 130 -8.59 10.06 -2.04
N ARG A 131 -9.43 9.12 -1.62
CA ARG A 131 -10.51 8.53 -2.42
C ARG A 131 -11.82 8.44 -1.63
N THR A 132 -12.11 9.48 -0.86
CA THR A 132 -13.14 9.54 0.19
C THR A 132 -14.53 9.09 -0.25
N GLU A 133 -14.93 9.45 -1.47
CA GLU A 133 -16.28 9.20 -2.00
C GLU A 133 -16.40 7.85 -2.72
N MET A 134 -15.30 7.11 -2.84
CA MET A 134 -15.28 5.82 -3.53
C MET A 134 -15.30 4.65 -2.53
N ARG A 135 -16.13 3.65 -2.83
CA ARG A 135 -16.12 2.37 -2.11
C ARG A 135 -14.95 1.52 -2.61
N LEU A 136 -13.81 1.60 -1.92
CA LEU A 136 -12.62 0.83 -2.25
C LEU A 136 -12.47 -0.41 -1.36
N ARG A 137 -11.88 -1.46 -1.94
CA ARG A 137 -11.43 -2.63 -1.17
C ARG A 137 -10.13 -2.26 -0.42
N PRO A 138 -9.80 -2.97 0.66
CA PRO A 138 -8.56 -2.75 1.41
C PRO A 138 -7.33 -2.99 0.54
#